data_AF-A0A9Q0ZKM5-F1
#
_entry.id   AF-A0A9Q0ZKM5-F1
#
_cell.length_a   1.000
_cell.length_b   1.000
_cell.length_c   1.000
_cell.angle_alpha   90.00
_cell.angle_beta   90.00
_cell.angle_gamma   90.00
#
_symmetry.space_group_name_H-M   'P 1'
#
loop_
_entity.id
_entity.type
_entity.pdbx_description
1 polymer ?
#
loop_
_entity_poly.entity_id
_entity_poly.type
_entity_poly.pdbx_seq_one_letter_code
_entity_poly.pdbx_strand_id
1 'polypeptide(L)'
;MKMENFPILLSIKTFTCPPPFTNKLASLSIITLQTLKRPLVMRSPAILFTLLVLMASANTQSATPVAKQSHDSIEKHSTSDLPSQGDEEPAHLLRSGRFLAGKVTMTCDKYPTTCRAKGSAGPDCCRKQCVNVMNDELNCGKCGKKCKYSEMCCQGKCVNPAVDEKHCGKCNQKCSKGSSCLYGLCSYAT
;
A
#
# COMPACT_ATOMS: atom_id res chain seq x y z
N MET A 1 19.31 4.44 76.61
CA MET A 1 17.91 4.85 76.32
C MET A 1 17.40 4.02 75.15
N LYS A 2 16.09 3.72 75.19
CA LYS A 2 15.38 2.63 74.50
C LYS A 2 15.52 2.58 72.98
N MET A 3 15.62 1.35 72.48
CA MET A 3 15.25 0.90 71.14
C MET A 3 13.72 0.91 71.01
N GLU A 4 13.20 1.34 69.87
CA GLU A 4 11.90 0.91 69.32
C GLU A 4 12.05 0.82 67.79
N ASN A 5 11.40 -0.17 67.19
CA ASN A 5 11.77 -0.87 65.97
C ASN A 5 10.52 -0.99 65.07
N PHE A 6 10.65 -0.81 63.73
CA PHE A 6 9.73 -1.24 62.63
C PHE A 6 8.26 -0.69 62.59
N PRO A 7 7.45 -0.85 61.51
CA PRO A 7 7.69 -1.44 60.19
C PRO A 7 7.16 -0.65 58.95
N ILE A 8 7.54 -1.16 57.78
CA ILE A 8 7.03 -0.98 56.41
C ILE A 8 5.52 -1.27 56.31
N LEU A 9 4.74 -0.42 55.62
CA LEU A 9 3.49 -0.78 54.90
C LEU A 9 2.95 0.44 54.11
N LEU A 10 3.39 0.62 52.86
CA LEU A 10 2.68 1.48 51.91
C LEU A 10 1.39 0.75 51.51
N SER A 11 0.28 1.13 52.13
CA SER A 11 -1.06 0.69 51.73
C SER A 11 -1.39 1.21 50.34
N ILE A 12 -1.55 0.28 49.40
CA ILE A 12 -2.25 0.45 48.13
C ILE A 12 -3.70 0.82 48.48
N LYS A 13 -4.08 2.09 48.30
CA LYS A 13 -5.48 2.52 48.38
C LYS A 13 -6.01 2.70 46.97
N THR A 14 -6.67 1.65 46.49
CA THR A 14 -7.55 1.67 45.32
C THR A 14 -8.68 2.66 45.60
N PHE A 15 -8.69 3.79 44.89
CA PHE A 15 -9.87 4.65 44.83
C PHE A 15 -10.72 4.25 43.63
N THR A 16 -11.72 3.43 43.93
CA THR A 16 -12.88 3.17 43.08
C THR A 16 -13.68 4.46 42.90
N CYS A 17 -14.08 4.72 41.65
CA CYS A 17 -14.94 5.82 41.22
C CYS A 17 -16.34 5.76 41.89
N PRO A 18 -16.90 6.87 42.42
CA PRO A 18 -18.31 6.93 42.79
C PRO A 18 -19.20 7.39 41.62
N PRO A 19 -20.36 6.76 41.37
CA PRO A 19 -21.39 7.28 40.47
C PRO A 19 -22.32 8.26 41.21
N PRO A 20 -22.94 9.24 40.54
CA PRO A 20 -24.17 9.84 41.05
C PRO A 20 -25.40 9.29 40.30
N PHE A 21 -26.29 8.68 41.09
CA PHE A 21 -27.63 8.25 40.73
C PHE A 21 -28.54 9.44 40.39
N THR A 22 -29.23 9.31 39.26
CA THR A 22 -30.64 9.64 38.95
C THR A 22 -31.37 10.71 39.78
N ASN A 23 -31.90 11.73 39.09
CA ASN A 23 -33.20 12.32 39.43
C ASN A 23 -34.04 12.60 38.17
N LYS A 24 -35.31 12.22 38.26
CA LYS A 24 -36.33 12.20 37.20
C LYS A 24 -37.21 13.46 37.29
N LEU A 25 -37.62 13.94 36.11
CA LEU A 25 -38.78 14.81 35.80
C LEU A 25 -38.80 16.27 36.27
N ALA A 26 -38.60 17.18 35.31
CA ALA A 26 -39.51 18.31 35.10
C ALA A 26 -39.62 18.61 33.60
N SER A 27 -40.86 18.76 33.16
CA SER A 27 -41.32 18.86 31.78
C SER A 27 -41.25 20.29 31.23
N LEU A 28 -41.34 20.40 29.90
CA LEU A 28 -41.59 21.59 29.08
C LEU A 28 -40.44 22.60 28.87
N SER A 29 -39.81 22.53 27.69
CA SER A 29 -40.13 23.47 26.60
C SER A 29 -39.33 23.13 25.34
N ILE A 30 -40.06 23.01 24.24
CA ILE A 30 -39.58 22.80 22.88
C ILE A 30 -38.91 24.10 22.41
N ILE A 31 -37.59 24.09 22.25
CA ILE A 31 -36.90 25.04 21.36
C ILE A 31 -35.92 24.22 20.52
N THR A 32 -36.38 23.81 19.35
CA THR A 32 -35.54 23.27 18.27
C THR A 32 -34.59 24.36 17.80
N LEU A 33 -33.37 24.40 18.35
CA LEU A 33 -32.27 25.16 17.77
C LEU A 33 -31.69 24.34 16.60
N GLN A 34 -32.36 24.40 15.45
CA GLN A 34 -31.77 24.00 14.18
C GLN A 34 -30.63 24.97 13.85
N THR A 35 -29.43 24.68 14.33
CA THR A 35 -28.22 25.35 13.84
C THR A 35 -28.17 25.17 12.33
N LEU A 36 -28.16 26.30 11.62
CA LEU A 36 -27.93 26.42 10.18
C LEU A 36 -26.80 25.49 9.73
N LYS A 37 -27.18 24.32 9.24
CA LYS A 37 -26.34 23.50 8.36
C LYS A 37 -26.88 23.72 6.96
N ARG A 38 -26.70 24.95 6.45
CA ARG A 38 -26.76 25.19 5.01
C ARG A 38 -25.41 24.74 4.48
N PRO A 39 -25.27 23.57 3.85
CA PRO A 39 -24.08 23.35 3.05
C PRO A 39 -24.12 24.42 1.96
N LEU A 40 -23.05 25.20 1.85
CA LEU A 40 -22.79 26.14 0.76
C LEU A 40 -22.58 25.34 -0.53
N VAL A 41 -23.60 24.59 -0.96
CA VAL A 41 -23.63 23.98 -2.29
C VAL A 41 -24.08 25.10 -3.21
N MET A 42 -23.10 25.67 -3.91
CA MET A 42 -23.25 26.56 -5.06
C MET A 42 -24.29 25.99 -6.04
N ARG A 43 -25.56 26.38 -5.88
CA ARG A 43 -26.68 26.01 -6.77
C ARG A 43 -26.96 27.10 -7.79
N SER A 44 -25.91 27.68 -8.37
CA SER A 44 -26.08 28.54 -9.55
C SER A 44 -25.32 27.90 -10.72
N PRO A 45 -26.01 27.42 -11.76
CA PRO A 45 -25.34 26.85 -12.94
C PRO A 45 -24.41 27.89 -13.60
N ALA A 46 -24.69 29.19 -13.44
CA ALA A 46 -23.82 30.26 -13.93
C ALA A 46 -22.41 30.24 -13.32
N ILE A 47 -22.25 29.86 -12.04
CA ILE A 47 -20.94 29.85 -11.37
C ILE A 47 -20.10 28.64 -11.78
N LEU A 48 -20.74 27.50 -12.08
CA LEU A 48 -20.05 26.33 -12.62
C LEU A 48 -19.54 26.60 -14.05
N PHE A 49 -20.35 27.28 -14.88
CA PHE A 49 -19.96 27.65 -16.23
C PHE A 49 -18.82 28.69 -16.24
N THR A 50 -18.81 29.68 -15.34
CA THR A 50 -17.71 30.65 -15.28
C THR A 50 -16.38 30.02 -14.82
N LEU A 51 -16.41 29.04 -13.91
CA LEU A 51 -15.20 28.32 -13.49
C LEU A 51 -14.64 27.42 -14.60
N LEU A 52 -15.49 26.79 -15.41
CA LEU A 52 -15.04 25.97 -16.55
C LEU A 52 -14.42 26.82 -17.67
N VAL A 53 -14.93 28.04 -17.89
CA VAL A 53 -14.38 28.96 -18.90
C VAL A 53 -13.02 29.54 -18.47
N LEU A 54 -12.79 29.77 -17.17
CA LEU A 54 -11.50 30.26 -16.65
C LEU A 54 -10.35 29.26 -16.81
N MET A 55 -10.63 27.95 -16.82
CA MET A 55 -9.60 26.92 -17.03
C MET A 55 -9.24 26.70 -18.50
N ALA A 56 -9.97 27.32 -19.44
CA ALA A 56 -9.75 27.19 -20.88
C ALA A 56 -8.85 28.29 -21.48
N SER A 57 -8.43 29.30 -20.70
CA SER A 57 -7.61 30.42 -21.20
C SER A 57 -6.21 30.50 -20.57
N ALA A 58 -5.55 29.35 -20.36
CA ALA A 58 -4.13 29.31 -20.03
C ALA A 58 -3.39 28.25 -20.85
N ASN A 59 -3.26 28.51 -22.16
CA ASN A 59 -2.28 27.87 -23.03
C ASN A 59 -1.69 28.92 -23.97
N THR A 60 -0.86 29.81 -23.44
CA THR A 60 0.14 30.52 -24.23
C THR A 60 1.43 29.71 -24.17
N GLN A 61 1.71 28.95 -25.22
CA GLN A 61 3.02 28.37 -25.44
C GLN A 61 3.97 29.50 -25.86
N SER A 62 4.80 29.98 -24.94
CA SER A 62 5.97 30.80 -25.28
C SER A 62 7.05 29.88 -25.84
N ALA A 63 7.27 29.95 -27.15
CA ALA A 63 8.45 29.40 -27.79
C ALA A 63 9.66 30.29 -27.45
N THR A 64 10.56 29.79 -26.60
CA THR A 64 11.92 30.35 -26.48
C THR A 64 12.89 29.51 -27.30
N PRO A 65 13.70 30.10 -28.19
CA PRO A 65 14.81 29.40 -28.84
C PRO A 65 15.99 29.31 -27.84
N VAL A 66 16.32 28.10 -27.39
CA VAL A 66 17.54 27.84 -26.63
C VAL A 66 18.59 27.26 -27.57
N ALA A 67 19.72 27.95 -27.61
CA ALA A 67 20.92 27.60 -28.36
C ALA A 67 21.44 26.20 -27.99
N LYS A 68 21.95 25.51 -29.01
CA LYS A 68 22.57 24.18 -28.95
C LYS A 68 23.69 24.16 -27.90
N GLN A 69 23.53 23.33 -26.88
CA GLN A 69 24.65 22.72 -26.16
C GLN A 69 24.62 21.22 -26.43
N SER A 70 25.70 20.76 -27.06
CA SER A 70 26.03 19.39 -27.39
C SER A 70 26.10 18.52 -26.13
N HIS A 71 25.18 17.56 -26.01
CA HIS A 71 25.35 16.41 -25.13
C HIS A 71 25.43 15.17 -26.02
N ASP A 72 26.65 14.62 -26.07
CA ASP A 72 27.03 13.40 -26.76
C ASP A 72 26.16 12.23 -26.25
N SER A 73 25.37 11.65 -27.15
CA SER A 73 24.60 10.42 -26.90
C SER A 73 25.17 9.36 -27.83
N ILE A 74 25.90 8.41 -27.24
CA ILE A 74 26.29 7.19 -27.96
C ILE A 74 25.02 6.34 -28.14
N GLU A 75 24.60 6.24 -29.39
CA GLU A 75 23.59 5.32 -29.89
C GLU A 75 23.87 3.88 -29.47
N LYS A 76 22.79 3.13 -29.20
CA LYS A 76 22.54 1.83 -29.84
C LYS A 76 21.14 1.33 -29.50
N HIS A 77 20.18 1.70 -30.35
CA HIS A 77 19.01 0.87 -30.60
C HIS A 77 19.10 0.40 -32.06
N SER A 78 19.74 -0.75 -32.26
CA SER A 78 19.64 -1.49 -33.50
C SER A 78 18.68 -2.64 -33.27
N THR A 79 17.50 -2.50 -33.86
CA THR A 79 16.85 -3.59 -34.58
C THR A 79 17.87 -4.31 -35.45
N SER A 80 18.02 -5.62 -35.28
CA SER A 80 18.57 -6.50 -36.30
C SER A 80 18.25 -7.95 -35.93
N ASP A 81 17.61 -8.57 -36.89
CA ASP A 81 17.52 -9.98 -37.25
C ASP A 81 18.55 -10.96 -36.67
N LEU A 82 18.11 -12.22 -36.65
CA LEU A 82 18.83 -13.48 -36.36
C LEU A 82 20.30 -13.51 -36.87
N PRO A 83 21.19 -14.26 -36.18
CA PRO A 83 21.54 -15.56 -36.74
C PRO A 83 21.75 -16.70 -35.71
N SER A 84 21.69 -17.91 -36.25
CA SER A 84 21.89 -19.22 -35.63
C SER A 84 23.35 -19.60 -35.30
N GLN A 85 23.48 -20.68 -34.52
CA GLN A 85 24.60 -21.64 -34.37
C GLN A 85 25.80 -21.17 -33.54
N GLY A 86 26.36 -21.93 -32.59
CA GLY A 86 26.19 -23.30 -32.04
C GLY A 86 27.00 -23.31 -30.73
N ASP A 87 27.18 -24.33 -29.89
CA ASP A 87 26.77 -25.71 -29.75
C ASP A 87 27.04 -26.04 -28.27
N GLU A 88 26.11 -26.68 -27.56
CA GLU A 88 26.43 -27.80 -26.66
C GLU A 88 25.14 -28.45 -26.17
N GLU A 89 25.01 -29.72 -26.53
CA GLU A 89 23.91 -30.63 -26.25
C GLU A 89 23.99 -31.17 -24.80
N PRO A 90 22.90 -31.68 -24.23
CA PRO A 90 22.76 -33.13 -24.29
C PRO A 90 21.36 -33.63 -24.65
N ALA A 91 21.39 -34.77 -25.35
CA ALA A 91 20.30 -35.49 -25.97
C ALA A 91 19.16 -35.83 -25.02
N HIS A 92 17.92 -35.47 -25.37
CA HIS A 92 16.76 -36.34 -25.15
C HIS A 92 15.68 -36.14 -26.24
N LEU A 93 15.76 -37.04 -27.23
CA LEU A 93 14.63 -37.67 -27.96
C LEU A 93 13.89 -36.87 -29.03
N LEU A 94 14.39 -37.00 -30.28
CA LEU A 94 13.53 -36.98 -31.47
C LEU A 94 12.57 -38.18 -31.44
N ARG A 95 11.28 -37.92 -31.19
CA ARG A 95 10.19 -38.72 -31.76
C ARG A 95 9.48 -37.87 -32.79
N SER A 96 9.81 -38.12 -34.06
CA SER A 96 9.18 -37.52 -35.23
C SER A 96 7.74 -38.01 -35.33
N GLY A 97 6.83 -37.28 -34.70
CA GLY A 97 5.38 -37.39 -34.89
C GLY A 97 4.91 -36.17 -35.67
N ARG A 98 3.92 -36.33 -36.54
CA ARG A 98 3.21 -35.20 -37.15
C ARG A 98 2.46 -34.46 -36.06
N PHE A 99 3.14 -33.59 -35.33
CA PHE A 99 2.53 -32.78 -34.29
C PHE A 99 1.70 -31.72 -35.00
N LEU A 100 0.38 -31.89 -34.93
CA LEU A 100 -0.55 -30.77 -35.08
C LEU A 100 0.05 -29.62 -34.28
N ALA A 101 0.36 -28.50 -34.94
CA ALA A 101 0.87 -27.29 -34.32
C ALA A 101 -0.25 -26.66 -33.46
N GLY A 102 -0.67 -27.38 -32.43
CA GLY A 102 -1.54 -26.89 -31.39
C GLY A 102 -0.73 -25.86 -30.63
N LYS A 103 -1.13 -24.59 -30.73
CA LYS A 103 -0.56 -23.47 -29.99
C LYS A 103 -0.80 -23.73 -28.50
N VAL A 104 0.13 -24.41 -27.84
CA VAL A 104 0.01 -24.70 -26.41
C VAL A 104 0.21 -23.40 -25.66
N THR A 105 -0.85 -22.92 -25.02
CA THR A 105 -0.79 -21.74 -24.16
C THR A 105 -0.16 -22.15 -22.83
N MET A 106 1.06 -21.69 -22.60
CA MET A 106 1.80 -21.93 -21.36
C MET A 106 1.28 -21.00 -20.27
N THR A 107 0.21 -21.41 -19.61
CA THR A 107 -0.43 -20.68 -18.50
C THR A 107 -0.11 -21.35 -17.17
N CYS A 108 0.05 -20.57 -16.10
CA CYS A 108 0.45 -21.11 -14.81
C CYS A 108 -0.61 -22.01 -14.15
N ASP A 109 -1.89 -21.86 -14.52
CA ASP A 109 -2.98 -22.73 -14.03
C ASP A 109 -2.75 -24.19 -14.45
N LYS A 110 -2.11 -24.41 -15.61
CA LYS A 110 -1.77 -25.75 -16.13
C LYS A 110 -0.31 -26.13 -15.90
N TYR A 111 0.58 -25.13 -15.88
CA TYR A 111 2.03 -25.31 -15.75
C TYR A 111 2.58 -24.41 -14.61
N PRO A 112 2.42 -24.82 -13.34
CA PRO A 112 2.79 -23.98 -12.19
C PRO A 112 4.30 -23.71 -12.09
N THR A 113 5.13 -24.52 -12.75
CA THR A 113 6.58 -24.34 -12.80
C THR A 113 6.99 -23.05 -13.52
N THR A 114 6.15 -22.53 -14.44
CA THR A 114 6.41 -21.26 -15.14
C THR A 114 6.58 -20.08 -14.16
N CYS A 115 5.85 -20.07 -13.03
CA CYS A 115 5.99 -19.03 -12.01
C CYS A 115 7.23 -19.18 -11.13
N ARG A 116 7.94 -20.31 -11.18
CA ARG A 116 9.22 -20.49 -10.48
C ARG A 116 10.42 -20.16 -11.35
N ALA A 117 10.21 -19.89 -12.63
CA ALA A 117 11.26 -19.47 -13.53
C ALA A 117 11.87 -18.13 -13.08
N LYS A 118 13.18 -17.98 -13.26
CA LYS A 118 13.90 -16.73 -12.96
C LYS A 118 13.32 -15.59 -13.80
N GLY A 119 13.03 -14.46 -13.17
CA GLY A 119 12.44 -13.28 -13.82
C GLY A 119 10.91 -13.27 -13.91
N SER A 120 10.24 -14.32 -13.42
CA SER A 120 8.79 -14.26 -13.18
C SER A 120 8.45 -13.27 -12.07
N ALA A 121 7.23 -12.71 -12.10
CA ALA A 121 6.78 -11.73 -11.10
C ALA A 121 6.53 -12.34 -9.71
N GLY A 122 6.51 -13.66 -9.60
CA GLY A 122 6.47 -14.36 -8.32
C GLY A 122 6.08 -15.83 -8.48
N PRO A 123 6.21 -16.63 -7.40
CA PRO A 123 6.05 -18.07 -7.44
C PRO A 123 4.59 -18.55 -7.47
N ASP A 124 3.63 -17.67 -7.18
CA ASP A 124 2.24 -18.02 -6.98
C ASP A 124 1.42 -17.78 -8.25
N CYS A 125 0.60 -18.75 -8.62
CA CYS A 125 -0.30 -18.58 -9.76
C CYS A 125 -1.66 -18.04 -9.32
N CYS A 126 -2.02 -16.85 -9.80
CA CYS A 126 -3.32 -16.23 -9.60
C CYS A 126 -3.95 -15.89 -10.96
N ARG A 127 -5.02 -16.61 -11.34
CA ARG A 127 -5.78 -16.36 -12.58
C ARG A 127 -4.88 -16.32 -13.83
N LYS A 128 -4.06 -17.36 -14.05
CA LYS A 128 -3.08 -17.46 -15.15
C LYS A 128 -1.90 -16.48 -15.08
N GLN A 129 -1.81 -15.62 -14.05
CA GLN A 129 -0.71 -14.71 -13.85
C GLN A 129 0.16 -15.16 -12.67
N CYS A 130 1.47 -15.05 -12.84
CA CYS A 130 2.42 -15.27 -11.76
C CYS A 130 2.50 -14.00 -10.90
N VAL A 131 2.32 -14.14 -9.60
CA VAL A 131 2.38 -13.06 -8.61
C VAL A 131 3.13 -13.54 -7.38
N ASN A 132 3.47 -12.62 -6.49
CA ASN A 132 4.10 -12.95 -5.21
C ASN A 132 3.15 -12.58 -4.08
N VAL A 133 2.48 -13.58 -3.49
CA VAL A 133 1.50 -13.30 -2.42
C VAL A 133 2.14 -12.73 -1.16
N MET A 134 3.46 -12.72 -1.05
CA MET A 134 4.18 -12.21 0.12
C MET A 134 4.36 -10.69 0.12
N ASN A 135 4.31 -10.05 -1.05
CA ASN A 135 4.55 -8.61 -1.20
C ASN A 135 3.62 -7.89 -2.19
N ASP A 136 2.78 -8.61 -2.94
CA ASP A 136 1.80 -8.02 -3.84
C ASP A 136 0.59 -7.49 -3.07
N GLU A 137 0.35 -6.18 -3.16
CA GLU A 137 -0.76 -5.48 -2.50
C GLU A 137 -2.15 -5.93 -2.98
N LEU A 138 -2.25 -6.48 -4.19
CA LEU A 138 -3.51 -6.96 -4.78
C LEU A 138 -3.76 -8.45 -4.48
N ASN A 139 -2.73 -9.18 -4.05
CA ASN A 139 -2.76 -10.64 -3.84
C ASN A 139 -2.17 -11.05 -2.48
N CYS A 140 -2.33 -10.23 -1.45
CA CYS A 140 -1.59 -10.37 -0.20
C CYS A 140 -2.03 -11.57 0.66
N GLY A 141 -1.16 -12.57 0.75
CA GLY A 141 -1.36 -13.83 1.46
C GLY A 141 -2.30 -14.81 0.76
N LYS A 142 -3.05 -14.36 -0.26
CA LYS A 142 -3.86 -15.19 -1.16
C LYS A 142 -4.29 -14.38 -2.38
N CYS A 143 -4.57 -15.07 -3.49
CA CYS A 143 -5.04 -14.44 -4.72
C CYS A 143 -6.27 -13.55 -4.49
N GLY A 144 -6.24 -12.34 -5.04
CA GLY A 144 -7.32 -11.35 -4.99
C GLY A 144 -7.57 -10.72 -3.62
N LYS A 145 -6.76 -11.02 -2.59
CA LYS A 145 -6.83 -10.31 -1.31
C LYS A 145 -6.07 -8.99 -1.41
N LYS A 146 -6.80 -7.94 -1.70
CA LYS A 146 -6.28 -6.58 -1.71
C LYS A 146 -6.15 -6.02 -0.28
N CYS A 147 -5.04 -5.38 0.04
CA CYS A 147 -4.87 -4.64 1.28
C CYS A 147 -5.71 -3.35 1.30
N LYS A 148 -6.07 -2.86 2.48
CA LYS A 148 -6.85 -1.61 2.59
C LYS A 148 -6.00 -0.42 2.18
N TYR A 149 -6.67 0.71 1.95
CA TYR A 149 -5.97 1.98 1.80
C TYR A 149 -5.10 2.24 3.04
N SER A 150 -3.87 2.73 2.83
CA SER A 150 -2.80 2.89 3.83
C SER A 150 -2.14 1.61 4.37
N GLU A 151 -2.51 0.42 3.89
CA GLU A 151 -1.81 -0.82 4.20
C GLU A 151 -0.93 -1.25 3.03
N MET A 152 0.18 -1.93 3.34
CA MET A 152 1.03 -2.60 2.36
C MET A 152 1.05 -4.11 2.61
N CYS A 153 1.35 -4.91 1.59
CA CYS A 153 1.58 -6.33 1.78
C CYS A 153 2.99 -6.60 2.30
N CYS A 154 3.09 -7.18 3.48
CA CYS A 154 4.34 -7.57 4.10
C CYS A 154 4.23 -8.99 4.65
N GLN A 155 5.07 -9.88 4.12
CA GLN A 155 5.09 -11.29 4.50
C GLN A 155 3.71 -11.98 4.40
N GLY A 156 2.93 -11.62 3.37
CA GLY A 156 1.59 -12.16 3.15
C GLY A 156 0.51 -11.62 4.09
N LYS A 157 0.82 -10.57 4.86
CA LYS A 157 -0.12 -9.87 5.74
C LYS A 157 -0.22 -8.41 5.33
N CYS A 158 -1.43 -7.87 5.37
CA CYS A 158 -1.62 -6.44 5.21
C CYS A 158 -1.28 -5.76 6.54
N VAL A 159 -0.32 -4.84 6.50
CA VAL A 159 0.17 -4.10 7.65
C VAL A 159 0.13 -2.61 7.34
N ASN A 160 -0.15 -1.78 8.33
CA ASN A 160 -0.14 -0.33 8.14
C ASN A 160 1.23 0.23 8.58
N PRO A 161 2.10 0.62 7.64
CA PRO A 161 3.44 1.09 7.99
C PRO A 161 3.43 2.43 8.74
N ALA A 162 2.30 3.15 8.82
CA ALA A 162 2.22 4.41 9.54
C ALA A 162 2.14 4.25 11.07
N VAL A 163 1.69 3.08 11.55
CA VAL A 163 1.40 2.84 12.97
C VAL A 163 1.91 1.49 13.49
N ASP A 164 2.25 0.56 12.61
CA ASP A 164 2.75 -0.75 13.02
C ASP A 164 4.22 -0.66 13.45
N GLU A 165 4.48 -0.89 14.74
CA GLU A 165 5.83 -0.86 15.33
C GLU A 165 6.81 -1.85 14.71
N LYS A 166 6.33 -2.94 14.10
CA LYS A 166 7.17 -3.98 13.47
C LYS A 166 7.41 -3.71 11.98
N HIS A 167 6.64 -2.81 11.38
CA HIS A 167 6.64 -2.51 9.96
C HIS A 167 6.64 -0.99 9.69
N CYS A 168 7.27 -0.21 10.57
CA CYS A 168 7.19 1.24 10.59
C CYS A 168 7.92 1.86 9.40
N GLY A 169 7.20 2.60 8.55
CA GLY A 169 7.72 3.22 7.32
C GLY A 169 7.95 2.25 6.16
N LYS A 170 8.33 0.99 6.44
CA LYS A 170 8.46 -0.08 5.44
C LYS A 170 8.32 -1.47 6.07
N CYS A 171 8.08 -2.47 5.20
CA CYS A 171 8.02 -3.87 5.59
C CYS A 171 9.29 -4.31 6.35
N ASN A 172 9.12 -4.91 7.53
CA ASN A 172 10.16 -5.44 8.41
C ASN A 172 11.08 -4.36 9.03
N GLN A 173 10.63 -3.11 9.10
CA GLN A 173 11.30 -2.08 9.87
C GLN A 173 10.69 -1.96 11.26
N LYS A 174 11.33 -2.61 12.23
CA LYS A 174 10.93 -2.54 13.63
C LYS A 174 11.55 -1.31 14.31
N CYS A 175 10.77 -0.61 15.12
CA CYS A 175 11.29 0.44 16.00
C CYS A 175 12.08 -0.14 17.20
N SER A 176 13.03 0.64 17.73
CA SER A 176 13.78 0.29 18.95
C SER A 176 12.85 0.03 20.13
N LYS A 177 13.34 -0.69 21.15
CA LYS A 177 12.54 -0.93 22.36
C LYS A 177 12.16 0.42 22.99
N GLY A 178 10.86 0.62 23.22
CA GLY A 178 10.33 1.84 23.83
C GLY A 178 10.03 2.98 22.85
N SER A 179 10.28 2.82 21.54
CA SER A 179 9.81 3.77 20.53
C SER A 179 8.52 3.30 19.86
N SER A 180 7.64 4.25 19.57
CA SER A 180 6.38 4.03 18.87
C SER A 180 6.50 4.39 17.39
N CYS A 181 5.74 3.72 16.54
CA CYS A 181 5.58 4.14 15.15
C CYS A 181 4.51 5.23 15.03
N LEU A 182 4.90 6.41 14.57
CA LEU A 182 3.99 7.53 14.36
C LEU A 182 4.20 8.12 12.97
N TYR A 183 3.15 8.10 12.15
CA TYR A 183 3.17 8.56 10.76
C TYR A 183 4.27 7.93 9.90
N GLY A 184 4.64 6.67 10.19
CA GLY A 184 5.67 5.93 9.46
C GLY A 184 7.10 6.24 9.90
N LEU A 185 7.26 6.90 11.03
CA LEU A 185 8.55 7.22 11.63
C LEU A 185 8.61 6.66 13.05
N CYS A 186 9.75 6.09 13.42
CA CYS A 186 10.00 5.68 14.80
C CYS A 186 10.25 6.93 15.65
N SER A 187 9.28 7.27 16.50
CA SER A 187 9.41 8.36 17.46
C SER A 187 10.13 7.86 18.72
N TYR A 188 11.15 8.60 19.17
CA TYR A 188 11.73 8.37 20.48
C TYR A 188 10.73 8.90 21.52
N ALA A 189 10.31 8.05 22.46
CA ALA A 189 9.40 8.46 23.52
C ALA A 189 9.96 9.70 24.25
N THR A 190 9.16 10.76 24.33
CA THR A 190 9.33 11.87 25.27
C THR A 190 8.65 11.56 26.59
#